data_AF-A0A7Z9WLY0-F1
#
_entry.id   AF-A0A7Z9WLY0-F1
#
_cell.length_a   1.000
_cell.length_b   1.000
_cell.length_c   1.000
_cell.angle_alpha   90.00
_cell.angle_beta   90.00
_cell.angle_gamma   90.00
#
_symmetry.space_group_name_H-M   'P 1'
#
loop_
_entity.id
_entity.type
_entity.pdbx_description
1 polymer ?
#
loop_
_entity_poly.entity_id
_entity_poly.type
_entity_poly.pdbx_seq_one_letter_code
_entity_poly.pdbx_strand_id
1 'polypeptide(L)'
;MARVYFSGLVNTVRGRVSYSVLSAWKGVNVIKRHNPGPHQPRSEKQQQIRGWLSDLAGEWYSLSDAAKDLWKRWVAMAKWPMSGINAFILFNMRAQKYFPGKSRMVVPPPTPNTPGHVQGFAVSAKTGSDFSVTWTAPTLSTLYVIADYWAMPGKNLDTSPRWTFGATAGADAGFLDITTTYPAGTVLKFRVRTIDDYQRVSPWSHILEATAIT
;
A
#
# COMPACT_ATOMS: atom_id res chain seq x y z
N MET A 1 -22.13 4.34 -13.45
CA MET A 1 -21.33 3.42 -14.30
C MET A 1 -22.28 2.87 -15.35
N ALA A 2 -22.11 3.20 -16.62
CA ALA A 2 -23.01 2.69 -17.67
C ALA A 2 -22.73 1.21 -17.93
N ARG A 3 -23.77 0.37 -17.94
CA ARG A 3 -23.68 -1.04 -18.35
C ARG A 3 -23.99 -1.11 -19.84
N VAL A 4 -23.08 -1.70 -20.62
CA VAL A 4 -23.31 -1.99 -22.03
C VAL A 4 -23.73 -3.45 -22.15
N TYR A 5 -24.93 -3.66 -22.65
CA TYR A 5 -25.47 -5.00 -22.95
C TYR A 5 -25.11 -5.32 -24.40
N PHE A 6 -24.31 -6.37 -24.58
CA PHE A 6 -24.01 -6.88 -25.91
C PHE A 6 -25.08 -7.89 -26.33
N SER A 7 -25.53 -7.81 -27.58
CA SER A 7 -26.37 -8.85 -28.19
C SER A 7 -25.54 -10.10 -28.47
N GLY A 8 -26.20 -11.25 -28.70
CA GLY A 8 -25.55 -12.56 -28.90
C GLY A 8 -24.61 -12.68 -30.11
N LEU A 9 -24.38 -11.58 -30.85
CA LEU A 9 -23.48 -11.51 -32.01
C LEU A 9 -22.08 -10.98 -31.68
N VAL A 10 -21.88 -10.34 -30.53
CA VAL A 10 -20.60 -9.69 -30.18
C VAL A 10 -19.99 -10.35 -28.96
N ASN A 11 -19.12 -11.34 -29.19
CA ASN A 11 -18.55 -12.17 -28.13
C ASN A 11 -17.27 -11.59 -27.50
N THR A 12 -16.60 -10.63 -28.16
CA THR A 12 -15.45 -9.92 -27.59
C THR A 12 -15.43 -8.48 -28.07
N VAL A 13 -15.16 -7.53 -27.17
CA VAL A 13 -14.91 -6.14 -27.53
C VAL A 13 -13.60 -5.70 -26.93
N ARG A 14 -12.64 -5.38 -27.79
CA ARG A 14 -11.33 -4.82 -27.44
C ARG A 14 -11.14 -3.58 -28.30
N GLY A 15 -10.61 -2.52 -27.72
CA GLY A 15 -10.25 -1.32 -28.45
C GLY A 15 -10.72 -0.05 -27.76
N ARG A 16 -10.57 1.05 -28.49
CA ARG A 16 -10.88 2.39 -28.03
C ARG A 16 -12.01 2.97 -28.87
N VAL A 17 -13.06 3.41 -28.21
CA VAL A 17 -14.15 4.16 -28.83
C VAL A 17 -14.20 5.52 -28.13
N SER A 18 -13.83 6.58 -28.84
CA SER A 18 -13.72 7.93 -28.29
C SER A 18 -12.78 8.01 -27.06
N TYR A 19 -13.20 8.67 -25.99
CA TYR A 19 -12.54 8.73 -24.68
C TYR A 19 -12.89 7.53 -23.78
N SER A 20 -13.13 6.35 -24.35
CA SER A 20 -13.39 5.12 -23.58
C SER A 20 -12.58 3.94 -24.12
N VAL A 21 -12.07 3.13 -23.19
CA VAL A 21 -11.43 1.84 -23.44
C VAL A 21 -12.41 0.74 -23.10
N LEU A 22 -12.71 -0.09 -24.09
CA LEU A 22 -13.50 -1.30 -23.95
C LEU A 22 -12.51 -2.44 -23.65
N SER A 23 -12.66 -3.10 -22.51
CA SER A 23 -11.82 -4.23 -22.13
C SER A 23 -12.64 -5.28 -21.39
N ALA A 24 -12.20 -6.53 -21.40
CA ALA A 24 -12.75 -7.57 -20.55
C ALA A 24 -11.91 -7.68 -19.27
N TRP A 25 -12.54 -7.60 -18.11
CA TRP A 25 -11.90 -7.82 -16.81
C TRP A 25 -12.62 -8.93 -16.07
N LYS A 26 -11.92 -10.04 -15.80
CA LYS A 26 -12.48 -11.24 -15.15
C LYS A 26 -13.76 -11.76 -15.82
N GLY A 27 -13.78 -11.80 -17.16
CA GLY A 27 -14.94 -12.24 -17.95
C GLY A 27 -16.08 -11.22 -18.03
N VAL A 28 -15.98 -10.09 -17.34
CA VAL A 28 -16.95 -8.99 -17.43
C VAL A 28 -16.42 -7.93 -18.39
N ASN A 29 -17.20 -7.61 -19.42
CA ASN A 29 -16.88 -6.49 -20.30
C ASN A 29 -17.06 -5.17 -19.54
N VAL A 30 -16.01 -4.37 -19.48
CA VAL A 30 -15.97 -3.08 -18.79
C VAL A 30 -15.63 -1.96 -19.75
N ILE A 31 -16.30 -0.83 -19.56
CA ILE A 31 -15.98 0.43 -20.22
C ILE A 31 -15.29 1.31 -19.20
N LYS A 32 -14.05 1.68 -19.49
CA LYS A 32 -13.29 2.64 -18.67
C LYS A 32 -13.14 3.91 -19.47
N ARG A 33 -13.30 5.07 -18.84
CA ARG A 33 -12.92 6.34 -19.48
C ARG A 33 -11.43 6.24 -19.82
N HIS A 34 -11.11 6.32 -21.10
CA HIS A 34 -9.74 6.45 -21.58
C HIS A 34 -9.17 7.70 -20.92
N ASN A 35 -8.08 7.51 -20.18
CA ASN A 35 -7.33 8.61 -19.62
C ASN A 35 -6.19 8.94 -20.61
N PRO A 36 -6.36 9.93 -21.52
CA PRO A 36 -5.37 10.22 -22.57
C PRO A 36 -4.06 10.77 -22.02
N GLY A 37 -4.05 11.26 -20.79
CA GLY A 37 -2.85 11.59 -20.04
C GLY A 37 -2.88 10.83 -18.73
N PRO A 38 -2.29 9.62 -18.62
CA PRO A 38 -1.93 9.13 -17.29
C PRO A 38 -1.12 10.26 -16.65
N HIS A 39 -1.57 10.80 -15.51
CA HIS A 39 -0.84 11.85 -14.81
C HIS A 39 0.59 11.32 -14.59
N GLN A 40 1.55 11.86 -15.34
CA GLN A 40 2.96 11.47 -15.40
C GLN A 40 3.25 10.09 -16.04
N PRO A 41 3.12 9.91 -17.36
CA PRO A 41 3.65 8.71 -18.00
C PRO A 41 5.19 8.71 -17.89
N ARG A 42 5.76 7.63 -17.35
CA ARG A 42 7.23 7.42 -17.27
C ARG A 42 7.98 8.26 -16.22
N SER A 43 7.33 8.69 -15.14
CA SER A 43 8.10 9.20 -14.00
C SER A 43 9.04 8.12 -13.46
N GLU A 44 10.18 8.53 -12.92
CA GLU A 44 11.18 7.63 -12.33
C GLU A 44 10.54 6.66 -11.32
N LYS A 45 9.70 7.19 -10.43
CA LYS A 45 8.93 6.40 -9.46
C LYS A 45 8.03 5.33 -10.11
N GLN A 46 7.39 5.64 -11.24
CA GLN A 46 6.60 4.64 -11.95
C GLN A 46 7.47 3.57 -12.60
N GLN A 47 8.61 3.95 -13.18
CA GLN A 47 9.54 2.99 -13.76
C GLN A 47 10.14 2.07 -12.69
N GLN A 48 10.47 2.62 -11.53
CA GLN A 48 10.92 1.86 -10.37
C GLN A 48 9.88 0.83 -9.92
N ILE A 49 8.61 1.24 -9.77
CA ILE A 49 7.52 0.32 -9.40
C ILE A 49 7.34 -0.77 -10.47
N ARG A 50 7.44 -0.44 -11.76
CA ARG A 50 7.37 -1.43 -12.84
C ARG A 50 8.53 -2.40 -12.81
N GLY A 51 9.74 -1.90 -12.55
CA GLY A 51 10.93 -2.72 -12.35
C GLY A 51 10.71 -3.74 -11.24
N TRP A 52 10.27 -3.27 -10.06
CA TRP A 52 9.96 -4.16 -8.93
C TRP A 52 8.90 -5.20 -9.27
N LEU A 53 7.83 -4.83 -9.97
CA LEU A 53 6.79 -5.79 -10.37
C LEU A 53 7.31 -6.82 -11.38
N SER A 54 8.17 -6.40 -12.31
CA SER A 54 8.82 -7.29 -13.27
C SER A 54 9.75 -8.27 -12.57
N ASP A 55 10.58 -7.78 -11.65
CA ASP A 55 11.52 -8.60 -10.88
C ASP A 55 10.77 -9.64 -10.03
N LEU A 56 9.74 -9.21 -9.28
CA LEU A 56 8.94 -10.10 -8.45
C LEU A 56 8.16 -11.13 -9.27
N ALA A 57 7.69 -10.75 -10.46
CA ALA A 57 7.07 -11.72 -11.36
C ALA A 57 8.08 -12.77 -11.83
N GLY A 58 9.31 -12.36 -12.19
CA GLY A 58 10.39 -13.28 -12.55
C GLY A 58 10.74 -14.24 -11.41
N GLU A 59 10.88 -13.72 -10.19
CA GLU A 59 11.13 -14.55 -9.01
C GLU A 59 10.02 -15.53 -8.70
N TRP A 60 8.76 -15.12 -8.83
CA TRP A 60 7.65 -16.05 -8.66
C TRP A 60 7.78 -17.27 -9.58
N TYR A 61 8.22 -17.07 -10.82
CA TYR A 61 8.41 -18.19 -11.75
C TYR A 61 9.63 -19.05 -11.43
N SER A 62 10.67 -18.50 -10.80
CA SER A 62 11.83 -19.26 -10.32
C SER A 62 11.56 -20.03 -9.01
N LEU A 63 10.48 -19.74 -8.28
CA LEU A 63 10.06 -20.54 -7.12
C LEU A 63 9.80 -22.00 -7.50
N SER A 64 10.09 -22.91 -6.57
CA SER A 64 9.69 -24.31 -6.68
C SER A 64 8.16 -24.44 -6.71
N ASP A 65 7.66 -25.51 -7.32
CA ASP A 65 6.21 -25.77 -7.37
C ASP A 65 5.61 -25.97 -5.97
N ALA A 66 6.39 -26.53 -5.05
CA ALA A 66 6.01 -26.63 -3.64
C ALA A 66 5.78 -25.25 -3.01
N ALA A 67 6.68 -24.28 -3.21
CA ALA A 67 6.51 -22.92 -2.70
C ALA A 67 5.31 -22.21 -3.34
N LYS A 68 5.12 -22.38 -4.66
CA LYS A 68 3.94 -21.85 -5.37
C LYS A 68 2.64 -22.44 -4.82
N ASP A 69 2.61 -23.73 -4.50
CA ASP A 69 1.44 -24.40 -3.91
C ASP A 69 1.15 -23.88 -2.49
N LEU A 70 2.17 -23.66 -1.67
CA LEU A 70 2.00 -23.04 -0.34
C LEU A 70 1.33 -21.68 -0.43
N TRP A 71 1.76 -20.80 -1.35
CA TRP A 71 1.10 -19.51 -1.57
C TRP A 71 -0.35 -19.65 -2.03
N LYS A 72 -0.66 -20.62 -2.90
CA LYS A 72 -2.05 -20.88 -3.33
C LYS A 72 -2.92 -21.34 -2.15
N ARG A 73 -2.44 -22.27 -1.33
CA ARG A 73 -3.14 -22.74 -0.12
C ARG A 73 -3.33 -21.62 0.89
N TRP A 74 -2.30 -20.81 1.11
CA TRP A 74 -2.38 -19.67 2.01
C TRP A 74 -3.47 -18.69 1.61
N VAL A 75 -3.55 -18.34 0.32
CA VAL A 75 -4.60 -17.44 -0.19
C VAL A 75 -5.99 -18.04 -0.04
N ALA A 76 -6.13 -19.36 -0.25
CA ALA A 76 -7.38 -20.07 -0.02
C ALA A 76 -7.81 -20.01 1.46
N MET A 77 -6.87 -20.21 2.40
CA MET A 77 -7.14 -20.10 3.84
C MET A 77 -7.51 -18.66 4.24
N ALA A 78 -6.82 -17.67 3.69
CA ALA A 78 -7.12 -16.25 3.95
C ALA A 78 -8.46 -15.79 3.34
N LYS A 79 -9.07 -16.59 2.45
CA LYS A 79 -10.31 -16.28 1.71
C LYS A 79 -10.21 -14.97 0.92
N TRP A 80 -9.02 -14.66 0.40
CA TRP A 80 -8.81 -13.44 -0.38
C TRP A 80 -9.14 -13.66 -1.85
N PRO A 81 -9.78 -12.68 -2.53
CA PRO A 81 -10.14 -12.78 -3.94
C PRO A 81 -8.93 -12.51 -4.87
N MET A 82 -7.79 -13.16 -4.60
CA MET A 82 -6.54 -13.03 -5.36
C MET A 82 -5.90 -14.39 -5.62
N SER A 83 -4.86 -14.43 -6.46
CA SER A 83 -4.06 -15.62 -6.74
C SER A 83 -2.82 -15.68 -5.85
N GLY A 84 -2.17 -16.84 -5.76
CA GLY A 84 -0.90 -17.00 -5.03
C GLY A 84 0.20 -16.02 -5.47
N ILE A 85 0.36 -15.81 -6.79
CA ILE A 85 1.31 -14.83 -7.34
C ILE A 85 0.99 -13.39 -6.89
N ASN A 86 -0.29 -13.00 -6.89
CA ASN A 86 -0.67 -11.66 -6.46
C ASN A 86 -0.43 -11.45 -4.96
N ALA A 87 -0.62 -12.49 -4.14
CA ALA A 87 -0.26 -12.45 -2.73
C ALA A 87 1.26 -12.34 -2.56
N PHE A 88 2.05 -13.19 -3.23
CA PHE A 88 3.52 -13.10 -3.21
C PHE A 88 4.02 -11.69 -3.56
N ILE A 89 3.51 -11.12 -4.66
CA ILE A 89 3.89 -9.76 -5.09
C ILE A 89 3.46 -8.72 -4.05
N LEU A 90 2.23 -8.78 -3.54
CA LEU A 90 1.73 -7.82 -2.55
C LEU A 90 2.61 -7.79 -1.30
N PHE A 91 2.97 -8.95 -0.80
CA PHE A 91 3.76 -9.14 0.41
C PHE A 91 5.20 -8.62 0.21
N ASN A 92 5.85 -8.98 -0.89
CA ASN A 92 7.20 -8.51 -1.20
C ASN A 92 7.25 -7.01 -1.58
N MET A 93 6.20 -6.47 -2.21
CA MET A 93 6.09 -5.03 -2.46
C MET A 93 6.02 -4.21 -1.16
N ARG A 94 5.41 -4.76 -0.11
CA ARG A 94 5.40 -4.12 1.22
C ARG A 94 6.78 -4.16 1.86
N ALA A 95 7.48 -5.31 1.80
CA ALA A 95 8.86 -5.42 2.25
C ALA A 95 9.74 -4.37 1.57
N GLN A 96 9.67 -4.28 0.24
CA GLN A 96 10.44 -3.31 -0.54
C GLN A 96 10.11 -1.85 -0.17
N LYS A 97 8.83 -1.55 0.09
CA LYS A 97 8.39 -0.20 0.44
C LYS A 97 8.84 0.24 1.84
N TYR A 98 8.69 -0.63 2.82
CA TYR A 98 8.86 -0.28 4.24
C TYR A 98 10.21 -0.70 4.82
N PHE A 99 10.84 -1.71 4.24
CA PHE A 99 12.10 -2.29 4.70
C PHE A 99 13.05 -2.51 3.51
N PRO A 100 13.54 -1.43 2.87
CA PRO A 100 14.45 -1.55 1.73
C PRO A 100 15.68 -2.39 2.13
N GLY A 101 15.98 -3.42 1.35
CA GLY A 101 17.08 -4.36 1.63
C GLY A 101 16.69 -5.61 2.41
N LYS A 102 15.45 -5.72 2.94
CA LYS A 102 14.96 -6.96 3.54
C LYS A 102 14.85 -8.04 2.47
N SER A 103 15.30 -9.26 2.79
CA SER A 103 15.19 -10.42 1.90
C SER A 103 13.74 -10.67 1.49
N ARG A 104 13.56 -11.04 0.22
CA ARG A 104 12.25 -11.35 -0.35
C ARG A 104 11.71 -12.66 0.25
N MET A 105 10.43 -12.70 0.55
CA MET A 105 9.75 -13.87 1.11
C MET A 105 9.48 -14.90 0.03
N VAL A 106 10.09 -16.07 0.19
CA VAL A 106 9.92 -17.24 -0.69
C VAL A 106 8.71 -18.08 -0.26
N VAL A 107 8.43 -18.13 1.05
CA VAL A 107 7.35 -18.91 1.67
C VAL A 107 6.30 -17.94 2.24
N PRO A 108 4.99 -18.25 2.14
CA PRO A 108 3.95 -17.41 2.73
C PRO A 108 4.03 -17.42 4.27
N PRO A 109 3.34 -16.48 4.95
CA PRO A 109 3.18 -16.53 6.40
C PRO A 109 2.55 -17.87 6.84
N PRO A 110 2.90 -18.41 8.01
CA PRO A 110 2.36 -19.70 8.47
C PRO A 110 0.84 -19.66 8.70
N THR A 111 0.30 -18.49 9.06
CA THR A 111 -1.13 -18.29 9.29
C THR A 111 -1.63 -16.98 8.67
N PRO A 112 -2.92 -16.87 8.29
CA PRO A 112 -3.50 -15.64 7.76
C PRO A 112 -3.93 -14.65 8.86
N ASN A 113 -3.21 -14.59 9.98
CA ASN A 113 -3.57 -13.74 11.11
C ASN A 113 -3.24 -12.27 10.84
N THR A 114 -4.07 -11.37 11.38
CA THR A 114 -3.80 -9.93 11.33
C THR A 114 -2.96 -9.54 12.55
N PRO A 115 -1.86 -8.78 12.38
CA PRO A 115 -1.09 -8.26 13.51
C PRO A 115 -1.92 -7.38 14.45
N GLY A 116 -1.48 -7.23 15.70
CA GLY A 116 -2.12 -6.34 16.67
C GLY A 116 -2.16 -4.89 16.18
N HIS A 117 -3.30 -4.22 16.35
CA HIS A 117 -3.47 -2.81 15.94
C HIS A 117 -2.75 -1.86 16.89
N VAL A 118 -2.41 -0.65 16.40
CA VAL A 118 -1.77 0.38 17.23
C VAL A 118 -2.76 0.96 18.23
N GLN A 119 -2.33 1.12 19.49
CA GLN A 119 -3.07 1.74 20.58
C GLN A 119 -2.29 2.93 21.15
N GLY A 120 -3.01 3.90 21.74
CA GLY A 120 -2.39 5.09 22.31
C GLY A 120 -1.68 5.97 21.28
N PHE A 121 -2.09 5.92 20.01
CA PHE A 121 -1.52 6.72 18.94
C PHE A 121 -1.66 8.22 19.25
N ALA A 122 -0.55 8.94 19.24
CA ALA A 122 -0.49 10.39 19.36
C ALA A 122 0.57 10.97 18.43
N VAL A 123 0.43 12.26 18.10
CA VAL A 123 1.40 13.01 17.29
C VAL A 123 1.62 14.37 17.93
N SER A 124 2.88 14.78 18.07
CA SER A 124 3.26 16.12 18.46
C SER A 124 4.25 16.73 17.47
N ALA A 125 4.18 18.03 17.27
CA ALA A 125 5.19 18.76 16.51
C ALA A 125 6.45 18.93 17.38
N LYS A 126 7.62 18.77 16.76
CA LYS A 126 8.93 19.08 17.35
C LYS A 126 9.42 20.41 16.75
N THR A 127 10.45 21.00 17.36
CA THR A 127 11.08 22.22 16.80
C THR A 127 11.60 21.94 15.39
N GLY A 128 11.39 22.85 14.46
CA GLY A 128 11.59 22.57 13.03
C GLY A 128 10.41 21.81 12.40
N SER A 129 10.52 21.45 11.13
CA SER A 129 9.46 20.74 10.38
C SER A 129 9.33 19.25 10.74
N ASP A 130 9.65 18.90 11.99
CA ASP A 130 9.73 17.54 12.52
C ASP A 130 8.50 17.19 13.36
N PHE A 131 8.15 15.91 13.37
CA PHE A 131 7.02 15.37 14.13
C PHE A 131 7.43 14.13 14.91
N SER A 132 6.96 14.03 16.15
CA SER A 132 7.09 12.83 16.99
C SER A 132 5.79 12.06 16.95
N VAL A 133 5.84 10.81 16.52
CA VAL A 133 4.72 9.88 16.56
C VAL A 133 4.94 8.90 17.70
N THR A 134 3.97 8.75 18.60
CA THR A 134 4.06 7.84 19.75
C THR A 134 2.89 6.87 19.80
N TRP A 135 3.07 5.75 20.49
CA TRP A 135 2.05 4.73 20.76
C TRP A 135 2.34 3.98 22.05
N THR A 136 1.33 3.29 22.60
CA THR A 136 1.47 2.50 23.83
C THR A 136 1.46 0.98 23.57
N ALA A 137 0.86 0.54 22.47
CA ALA A 137 0.83 -0.86 22.07
C ALA A 137 0.70 -0.99 20.53
N PRO A 138 1.10 -2.14 19.95
CA PRO A 138 1.77 -3.26 20.60
C PRO A 138 3.23 -2.97 20.93
N THR A 139 3.85 -3.77 21.80
CA THR A 139 5.25 -3.67 22.23
C THR A 139 6.08 -4.90 21.85
N LEU A 140 5.59 -5.70 20.90
CA LEU A 140 6.28 -6.91 20.43
C LEU A 140 7.41 -6.55 19.48
N SER A 141 8.61 -7.08 19.70
CA SER A 141 9.79 -6.86 18.84
C SER A 141 9.68 -7.47 17.43
N THR A 142 8.72 -8.35 17.20
CA THR A 142 8.41 -8.94 15.88
C THR A 142 7.42 -8.09 15.07
N LEU A 143 6.97 -6.97 15.64
CA LEU A 143 6.10 -6.00 14.99
C LEU A 143 6.84 -4.69 14.79
N TYR A 144 6.45 -3.99 13.73
CA TYR A 144 6.93 -2.66 13.40
C TYR A 144 5.73 -1.74 13.25
N VAL A 145 5.88 -0.47 13.64
CA VAL A 145 4.90 0.58 13.38
C VAL A 145 5.33 1.37 12.15
N ILE A 146 4.41 1.46 11.18
CA ILE A 146 4.53 2.31 9.99
C ILE A 146 3.72 3.57 10.23
N ALA A 147 4.33 4.73 10.03
CA ALA A 147 3.64 6.00 9.98
C ALA A 147 3.59 6.55 8.54
N ASP A 148 2.39 6.88 8.08
CA ASP A 148 2.16 7.65 6.86
C ASP A 148 1.66 9.04 7.24
N TYR A 149 2.05 10.05 6.48
CA TYR A 149 1.52 11.42 6.60
C TYR A 149 0.93 11.93 5.29
N TRP A 150 0.10 12.95 5.37
CA TRP A 150 -0.46 13.66 4.22
C TRP A 150 -0.53 15.15 4.51
N ALA A 151 0.07 15.97 3.64
CA ALA A 151 -0.05 17.42 3.69
C ALA A 151 -1.32 17.89 2.99
N MET A 152 -2.11 18.72 3.67
CA MET A 152 -3.31 19.33 3.11
C MET A 152 -3.02 20.77 2.64
N PRO A 153 -2.67 20.99 1.37
CA PRO A 153 -2.60 22.35 0.85
C PRO A 153 -4.00 22.99 0.92
N GLY A 154 -4.12 24.08 1.68
CA GLY A 154 -5.35 24.87 1.77
C GLY A 154 -6.52 24.23 2.54
N LYS A 155 -6.29 23.20 3.38
CA LYS A 155 -7.33 22.53 4.19
C LYS A 155 -8.56 22.02 3.41
N ASN A 156 -8.40 21.63 2.15
CA ASN A 156 -9.51 21.07 1.37
C ASN A 156 -9.75 19.58 1.72
N LEU A 157 -10.81 19.32 2.48
CA LEU A 157 -11.24 17.98 2.89
C LEU A 157 -11.83 17.13 1.75
N ASP A 158 -12.21 17.74 0.63
CA ASP A 158 -12.78 17.06 -0.53
C ASP A 158 -11.71 16.38 -1.40
N THR A 159 -10.43 16.69 -1.17
CA THR A 159 -9.34 16.08 -1.91
C THR A 159 -9.02 14.68 -1.38
N SER A 160 -8.91 13.71 -2.29
CA SER A 160 -8.49 12.37 -1.93
C SER A 160 -7.07 12.39 -1.33
N PRO A 161 -6.87 11.87 -0.12
CA PRO A 161 -5.59 11.99 0.57
C PRO A 161 -4.49 11.25 -0.18
N ARG A 162 -3.35 11.93 -0.35
CA ARG A 162 -2.13 11.34 -0.91
C ARG A 162 -1.16 11.06 0.23
N TRP A 163 -1.29 9.87 0.80
CA TRP A 163 -0.44 9.40 1.88
C TRP A 163 0.99 9.15 1.40
N THR A 164 1.93 9.78 2.08
CA THR A 164 3.36 9.61 1.93
C THR A 164 3.87 8.78 3.09
N PHE A 165 4.77 7.84 2.81
CA PHE A 165 5.45 7.09 3.86
C PHE A 165 6.36 8.05 4.63
N GLY A 166 6.20 8.10 5.95
CA GLY A 166 7.06 8.89 6.84
C GLY A 166 8.26 8.07 7.26
N ALA A 167 8.03 7.16 8.19
CA ALA A 167 9.07 6.29 8.73
C ALA A 167 8.47 5.00 9.29
N THR A 168 9.36 4.08 9.66
CA THR A 168 9.03 2.83 10.35
C THR A 168 9.94 2.67 11.55
N ALA A 169 9.44 2.06 12.62
CA ALA A 169 10.23 1.69 13.80
C ALA A 169 9.75 0.35 14.36
N GLY A 170 10.57 -0.31 15.17
CA GLY A 170 10.11 -1.46 15.98
C GLY A 170 8.98 -1.04 16.90
N ALA A 171 7.96 -1.89 17.08
CA ALA A 171 6.79 -1.55 17.88
C ALA A 171 7.13 -1.41 19.38
N ASP A 172 8.19 -2.05 19.83
CA ASP A 172 8.78 -1.92 21.17
C ASP A 172 9.45 -0.57 21.43
N ALA A 173 9.76 0.22 20.40
CA ALA A 173 10.36 1.54 20.57
C ALA A 173 9.40 2.56 21.22
N GLY A 174 8.09 2.42 21.02
CA GLY A 174 7.06 3.34 21.55
C GLY A 174 7.00 4.73 20.90
N PHE A 175 7.98 5.08 20.07
CA PHE A 175 7.98 6.32 19.30
C PHE A 175 8.79 6.20 17.99
N LEU A 176 8.51 7.11 17.06
CA LEU A 176 9.34 7.36 15.87
C LEU A 176 9.25 8.84 15.48
N ASP A 177 10.34 9.36 14.92
CA ASP A 177 10.40 10.72 14.42
C ASP A 177 10.25 10.77 12.90
N ILE A 178 9.53 11.78 12.42
CA ILE A 178 9.28 12.03 11.00
C ILE A 178 9.79 13.43 10.68
N THR A 179 10.85 13.49 9.89
CA THR A 179 11.35 14.75 9.33
C THR A 179 10.61 15.08 8.05
N THR A 180 10.15 16.33 7.94
CA THR A 180 9.49 16.85 6.74
C THR A 180 10.13 18.17 6.32
N THR A 181 9.85 18.60 5.09
CA THR A 181 10.35 19.89 4.56
C THR A 181 9.23 20.92 4.42
N TYR A 182 8.10 20.72 5.11
CA TYR A 182 6.96 21.63 5.02
C TYR A 182 7.18 22.90 5.85
N PRO A 183 6.79 24.09 5.37
CA PRO A 183 6.87 25.32 6.15
C PRO A 183 6.08 25.24 7.46
N ALA A 184 6.51 26.01 8.46
CA ALA A 184 5.75 26.22 9.69
C ALA A 184 4.30 26.68 9.38
N GLY A 185 3.35 26.25 10.20
CA GLY A 185 1.92 26.46 9.98
C GLY A 185 1.26 25.45 9.03
N THR A 186 2.04 24.57 8.37
CA THR A 186 1.47 23.50 7.55
C THR A 186 0.81 22.44 8.43
N VAL A 187 -0.47 22.16 8.19
CA VAL A 187 -1.20 21.07 8.85
C VAL A 187 -0.95 19.77 8.11
N LEU A 188 -0.44 18.78 8.83
CA LEU A 188 -0.24 17.42 8.37
C LEU A 188 -1.21 16.48 9.07
N LYS A 189 -1.74 15.52 8.30
CA LYS A 189 -2.51 14.38 8.80
C LYS A 189 -1.60 13.18 8.92
N PHE A 190 -1.78 12.41 9.98
CA PHE A 190 -1.00 11.22 10.28
C PHE A 190 -1.92 10.03 10.50
N ARG A 191 -1.44 8.86 10.11
CA ARG A 191 -2.02 7.57 10.46
C ARG A 191 -0.91 6.57 10.66
N VAL A 192 -1.18 5.59 11.52
CA VAL A 192 -0.23 4.51 11.81
C VAL A 192 -0.89 3.17 11.62
N ARG A 193 -0.09 2.15 11.38
CA ARG A 193 -0.49 0.74 11.48
C ARG A 193 0.72 -0.10 11.82
N THR A 194 0.47 -1.33 12.22
CA THR A 194 1.53 -2.31 12.40
C THR A 194 1.75 -3.15 11.15
N ILE A 195 2.99 -3.60 11.00
CA ILE A 195 3.40 -4.64 10.06
C ILE A 195 4.26 -5.65 10.81
N ASP A 196 4.09 -6.93 10.53
CA ASP A 196 4.95 -7.97 11.10
C ASP A 196 6.08 -8.39 10.17
N ASP A 197 6.92 -9.31 10.62
CA ASP A 197 8.02 -9.83 9.82
C ASP A 197 7.57 -10.45 8.49
N TYR A 198 6.37 -11.02 8.49
CA TYR A 198 5.73 -11.60 7.33
C TYR A 198 4.98 -10.58 6.48
N GLN A 199 5.14 -9.27 6.69
CA GLN A 199 4.50 -8.20 5.91
C GLN A 199 2.96 -8.21 5.93
N ARG A 200 2.36 -8.89 6.90
CA ARG A 200 0.94 -8.77 7.22
C ARG A 200 0.75 -7.43 7.91
N VAL A 201 -0.38 -6.78 7.66
CA VAL A 201 -0.63 -5.41 8.14
C VAL A 201 -1.92 -5.36 8.94
N SER A 202 -1.93 -4.61 10.02
CA SER A 202 -3.17 -4.27 10.72
C SER A 202 -3.95 -3.17 9.97
N PRO A 203 -5.23 -2.95 10.34
CA PRO A 203 -5.97 -1.77 9.90
C PRO A 203 -5.22 -0.47 10.27
N TRP A 204 -5.49 0.60 9.50
CA TRP A 204 -5.01 1.93 9.86
C TRP A 204 -5.67 2.42 11.16
N SER A 205 -4.91 3.17 11.96
CA SER A 205 -5.44 3.95 13.08
C SER A 205 -6.44 5.01 12.60
N HIS A 206 -7.10 5.66 13.56
CA HIS A 206 -7.74 6.94 13.30
C HIS A 206 -6.69 7.98 12.83
N ILE A 207 -7.16 9.03 12.17
CA ILE A 207 -6.30 10.09 11.64
C ILE A 207 -6.13 11.17 12.72
N LEU A 208 -4.89 11.59 12.96
CA LEU A 208 -4.56 12.73 13.81
C LEU A 208 -3.97 13.86 12.97
N GLU A 209 -4.11 15.08 13.46
CA GLU A 209 -3.57 16.28 12.82
C GLU A 209 -2.51 16.91 13.72
N ALA A 210 -1.42 17.39 13.13
CA ALA A 210 -0.44 18.23 13.80
C ALA A 210 0.02 19.35 12.87
N THR A 211 0.37 20.50 13.44
CA THR A 211 0.82 21.68 12.69
C THR A 211 2.32 21.84 12.87
N ALA A 212 3.07 21.98 11.77
CA ALA A 212 4.51 22.26 11.84
C ALA A 212 4.74 23.57 12.61
N ILE A 213 5.69 23.57 13.54
CA ILE A 213 6.07 24.74 14.35
C ILE A 213 7.46 25.23 13.94
N THR A 214 7.74 26.51 14.26
CA THR A 214 9.04 27.13 14.01
C THR A 214 10.05 26.72 15.08
#